data_AF-A0AAN5AK97-F1
#
_entry.id   AF-A0AAN5AK97-F1
#
_cell.length_a   1.000
_cell.length_b   1.000
_cell.length_c   1.000
_cell.angle_alpha   90.00
_cell.angle_beta   90.00
_cell.angle_gamma   90.00
#
_symmetry.space_group_name_H-M   'P 1'
#
loop_
_entity.id
_entity.type
_entity.pdbx_description
1 polymer ?
#
loop_
_entity_poly.entity_id
_entity_poly.type
_entity_poly.pdbx_seq_one_letter_code
_entity_poly.pdbx_strand_id
1 'polypeptide(L)'
;MPGDIIPTVWEREFIIQNIKSIYQEANENDGFSDAIISGALASVLNVMARSIEKKYVDSANDREEKFWEILRYINGHLHDNDQLKLTLIADLFGISKTYFSEYFKKHTGLTLAENTMRAKLRIVQMNAIHTD
;
A
#
# COMPACT_ATOMS: atom_id res chain seq x y z
N MET A 1 -7.39 0.95 -7.26
CA MET A 1 -6.36 2.03 -7.30
C MET A 1 -4.97 1.41 -7.22
N PRO A 2 -3.88 2.09 -7.65
CA PRO A 2 -2.52 1.60 -7.38
C PRO A 2 -2.34 1.38 -5.86
N GLY A 3 -2.05 0.15 -5.44
CA GLY A 3 -1.90 -0.23 -4.02
C GLY A 3 -3.15 -0.86 -3.39
N ASP A 4 -4.24 -1.02 -4.12
CA ASP A 4 -5.42 -1.74 -3.64
C ASP A 4 -5.11 -3.24 -3.52
N ILE A 5 -5.18 -3.78 -2.31
CA ILE A 5 -4.89 -5.18 -2.00
C ILE A 5 -6.16 -6.03 -2.07
N ILE A 6 -7.35 -5.40 -2.07
CA ILE A 6 -8.64 -6.09 -2.03
C ILE A 6 -9.24 -6.12 -3.44
N PRO A 7 -9.14 -7.25 -4.17
CA PRO A 7 -9.41 -7.27 -5.61
C PRO A 7 -10.91 -7.24 -5.94
N THR A 8 -11.79 -7.63 -5.01
CA THR A 8 -13.23 -7.77 -5.30
C THR A 8 -14.12 -6.87 -4.43
N VAL A 9 -15.25 -6.44 -5.02
CA VAL A 9 -16.30 -5.68 -4.31
C VAL A 9 -16.83 -6.49 -3.13
N TRP A 10 -16.96 -7.81 -3.29
CA TRP A 10 -17.43 -8.71 -2.23
C TRP A 10 -16.46 -8.76 -1.04
N GLU A 11 -15.15 -8.91 -1.28
CA GLU A 11 -14.15 -8.91 -0.19
C GLU A 11 -14.11 -7.56 0.53
N ARG A 12 -14.29 -6.46 -0.21
CA ARG A 12 -14.36 -5.11 0.37
C ARG A 12 -15.59 -4.97 1.28
N GLU A 13 -16.75 -5.39 0.81
CA GLU A 13 -17.97 -5.35 1.61
C GLU A 13 -17.84 -6.24 2.84
N PHE A 14 -17.28 -7.44 2.69
CA PHE A 14 -17.02 -8.33 3.81
C PHE A 14 -16.13 -7.68 4.89
N ILE A 15 -15.02 -7.04 4.50
CA ILE A 15 -14.15 -6.34 5.44
C ILE A 15 -14.88 -5.19 6.14
N ILE A 16 -15.64 -4.39 5.39
CA ILE A 16 -16.43 -3.28 5.95
C ILE A 16 -17.43 -3.80 6.99
N GLN A 17 -18.14 -4.90 6.71
CA GLN A 17 -19.11 -5.47 7.63
C GLN A 17 -18.45 -6.02 8.90
N ASN A 18 -17.29 -6.67 8.77
CA ASN A 18 -16.53 -7.14 9.94
C ASN A 18 -16.02 -5.97 10.80
N ILE A 19 -15.53 -4.88 10.20
CA ILE A 19 -15.12 -3.68 10.93
C ILE A 19 -16.31 -3.05 11.67
N LYS A 20 -17.49 -2.98 11.03
CA LYS A 20 -18.71 -2.51 11.69
C LYS A 20 -19.11 -3.38 12.87
N SER A 21 -19.02 -4.71 12.72
CA SER A 21 -19.29 -5.65 13.81
C SER A 21 -18.32 -5.46 14.97
N ILE A 22 -17.02 -5.32 14.70
CA ILE A 22 -16.01 -5.02 15.74
C ILE A 22 -16.36 -3.73 16.49
N TYR A 23 -16.77 -2.68 15.77
CA TYR A 23 -17.15 -1.42 16.38
C TYR A 23 -18.44 -1.53 17.22
N GLN A 24 -19.42 -2.31 16.79
CA GLN A 24 -20.66 -2.54 17.55
C GLN A 24 -20.38 -3.32 18.84
N GLU A 25 -19.63 -4.41 18.75
CA GLU A 25 -19.27 -5.24 19.91
C GLU A 25 -18.42 -4.49 20.93
N ALA A 26 -17.50 -3.63 20.47
CA ALA A 26 -16.73 -2.77 21.37
C ALA A 26 -17.60 -1.78 22.16
N ASN A 27 -18.80 -1.45 21.67
CA ASN A 27 -19.77 -0.60 22.36
C ASN A 27 -20.76 -1.39 23.22
N GLU A 28 -21.17 -2.60 22.83
CA GLU A 28 -22.05 -3.45 23.65
C GLU A 28 -21.31 -4.01 24.87
N ASN A 29 -20.07 -4.47 24.68
CA ASN A 29 -19.16 -4.96 25.72
C ASN A 29 -19.80 -6.04 26.62
N ASP A 30 -20.42 -7.04 25.99
CA ASP A 30 -21.02 -8.18 26.68
C ASP A 30 -20.01 -9.32 26.89
N GLY A 31 -20.46 -10.44 27.48
CA GLY A 31 -19.59 -11.59 27.78
C GLY A 31 -19.01 -12.32 26.56
N PHE A 32 -19.48 -12.02 25.35
CA PHE A 32 -19.06 -12.63 24.09
C PHE A 32 -18.35 -11.63 23.16
N SER A 33 -18.44 -10.32 23.41
CA SER A 33 -17.86 -9.29 22.54
C SER A 33 -16.39 -9.52 22.21
N ASP A 34 -15.54 -9.93 23.17
CA ASP A 34 -14.13 -10.24 22.91
C ASP A 34 -13.93 -11.39 21.90
N ALA A 35 -14.77 -12.43 21.99
CA ALA A 35 -14.72 -13.57 21.08
C ALA A 35 -15.20 -13.17 19.67
N ILE A 36 -16.23 -12.34 19.58
CA ILE A 36 -16.77 -11.85 18.32
C ILE A 36 -15.76 -10.91 17.63
N ILE A 37 -15.18 -9.97 18.38
CA ILE A 37 -14.11 -9.08 17.88
C ILE A 37 -12.93 -9.90 17.35
N SER A 38 -12.49 -10.90 18.12
CA SER A 38 -11.37 -11.76 17.73
C SER A 38 -11.67 -12.54 16.45
N GLY A 39 -12.88 -13.10 16.32
CA GLY A 39 -13.31 -13.83 15.13
C GLY A 39 -13.44 -12.94 13.89
N ALA A 40 -14.00 -11.74 14.04
CA ALA A 40 -14.12 -10.75 12.97
C ALA A 40 -12.73 -10.27 12.51
N LEU A 41 -11.81 -10.00 13.44
CA LEU A 41 -10.43 -9.62 13.15
C LEU A 41 -9.68 -10.73 12.40
N ALA A 42 -9.78 -11.98 12.88
CA ALA A 42 -9.16 -13.12 12.22
C ALA A 42 -9.71 -13.30 10.78
N SER A 43 -11.00 -13.09 10.58
CA SER A 43 -11.63 -13.15 9.26
C SER A 43 -11.10 -12.08 8.31
N VAL A 44 -10.95 -10.84 8.77
CA VAL A 44 -10.35 -9.75 7.99
C VAL A 44 -8.89 -10.06 7.63
N LEU A 45 -8.09 -10.53 8.59
CA LEU A 45 -6.69 -10.91 8.36
C LEU A 45 -6.56 -12.03 7.33
N ASN A 46 -7.41 -13.07 7.40
CA ASN A 46 -7.39 -14.19 6.45
C ASN A 46 -7.76 -13.75 5.03
N VAL A 47 -8.77 -12.87 4.88
CA VAL A 47 -9.13 -12.33 3.57
C VAL A 47 -7.98 -11.50 3.00
N MET A 48 -7.38 -10.63 3.80
CA MET A 48 -6.22 -9.84 3.36
C MET A 48 -5.04 -10.73 2.96
N ALA A 49 -4.70 -11.74 3.76
CA ALA A 49 -3.62 -12.69 3.45
C ALA A 49 -3.86 -13.37 2.10
N ARG A 50 -5.08 -13.90 1.87
CA ARG A 50 -5.46 -14.51 0.59
C ARG A 50 -5.37 -13.53 -0.58
N SER A 51 -5.82 -12.30 -0.41
CA SER A 51 -5.77 -11.30 -1.48
C SER A 51 -4.33 -10.89 -1.80
N ILE A 52 -3.46 -10.83 -0.79
CA ILE A 52 -2.02 -10.60 -0.95
C ILE A 52 -1.38 -11.76 -1.71
N GLU A 53 -1.59 -13.00 -1.28
CA GLU A 53 -1.04 -14.20 -1.93
C GLU A 53 -1.48 -14.28 -3.40
N LYS A 54 -2.76 -14.07 -3.68
CA LYS A 54 -3.28 -14.05 -5.06
C LYS A 54 -2.59 -12.99 -5.90
N LYS A 55 -2.38 -11.79 -5.35
CA LYS A 55 -1.63 -10.73 -6.02
C LYS A 55 -0.19 -11.17 -6.29
N TYR A 56 0.51 -11.79 -5.34
CA TYR A 56 1.88 -12.29 -5.57
C TYR A 56 1.94 -13.40 -6.63
N VAL A 57 0.98 -14.33 -6.64
CA VAL A 57 0.89 -15.39 -7.67
C VAL A 57 0.61 -14.79 -9.06
N ASP A 58 -0.28 -13.80 -9.15
CA ASP A 58 -0.56 -13.07 -10.41
C ASP A 58 0.62 -12.14 -10.82
N SER A 59 1.43 -11.68 -9.86
CA SER A 59 2.62 -10.82 -10.05
C SER A 59 3.87 -11.58 -10.49
N ALA A 60 3.81 -12.91 -10.69
CA ALA A 60 4.89 -13.72 -11.26
C ALA A 60 5.32 -13.30 -12.69
N ASN A 61 4.74 -12.22 -13.21
CA ASN A 61 5.31 -11.39 -14.27
C ASN A 61 6.36 -10.45 -13.64
N ASP A 62 7.59 -10.94 -13.49
CA ASP A 62 8.84 -10.35 -12.93
C ASP A 62 9.00 -8.80 -13.00
N ARG A 63 8.37 -8.16 -14.00
CA ARG A 63 8.32 -6.70 -14.16
C ARG A 63 7.42 -5.99 -13.15
N GLU A 64 6.29 -6.55 -12.72
CA GLU A 64 5.44 -5.89 -11.73
C GLU A 64 6.06 -5.94 -10.34
N GLU A 65 6.65 -7.07 -9.95
CA GLU A 65 7.38 -7.22 -8.70
C GLU A 65 8.54 -6.21 -8.59
N LYS A 66 9.36 -6.11 -9.64
CA LYS A 66 10.45 -5.12 -9.70
C LYS A 66 9.95 -3.68 -9.59
N PHE A 67 8.78 -3.36 -10.16
CA PHE A 67 8.18 -2.03 -10.01
C PHE A 67 7.70 -1.76 -8.57
N TRP A 68 7.12 -2.77 -7.92
CA TRP A 68 6.72 -2.67 -6.51
C TRP A 68 7.91 -2.44 -5.59
N GLU A 69 9.04 -3.10 -5.83
CA GLU A 69 10.28 -2.87 -5.08
C GLU A 69 10.78 -1.43 -5.25
N ILE A 70 10.76 -0.90 -6.47
CA ILE A 70 11.11 0.51 -6.76
C ILE A 70 10.21 1.46 -5.94
N LEU A 71 8.89 1.24 -5.97
CA LEU A 71 7.95 2.08 -5.21
C LEU A 71 8.16 1.97 -3.69
N ARG A 72 8.42 0.76 -3.20
CA ARG A 72 8.69 0.51 -1.77
C ARG A 72 9.96 1.26 -1.33
N TYR A 73 11.01 1.18 -2.14
CA TYR A 73 12.26 1.91 -1.88
C TYR A 73 12.03 3.42 -1.82
N ILE A 74 11.33 4.01 -2.80
CA ILE A 74 11.05 5.45 -2.83
C ILE A 74 10.26 5.88 -1.60
N ASN A 75 9.19 5.16 -1.25
CA ASN A 75 8.34 5.49 -0.10
C ASN A 75 9.10 5.37 1.24
N GLY A 76 10.01 4.41 1.35
CA GLY A 76 10.85 4.24 2.54
C GLY A 76 11.91 5.33 2.74
N HIS A 77 12.24 6.07 1.68
CA HIS A 77 13.31 7.08 1.68
C HIS A 77 12.79 8.51 1.44
N LEU A 78 11.49 8.76 1.61
CA LEU A 78 10.90 10.09 1.33
C LEU A 78 11.56 11.24 2.11
N HIS A 79 12.19 10.99 3.25
CA HIS A 79 12.85 12.03 4.04
C HIS A 79 14.30 12.34 3.61
N ASP A 80 14.90 11.49 2.79
CA ASP A 80 16.29 11.61 2.36
C ASP A 80 16.37 11.85 0.84
N ASN A 81 16.62 13.11 0.43
CA ASN A 81 16.71 13.46 -0.98
C ASN A 81 17.89 12.82 -1.70
N ASP A 82 18.99 12.50 -0.99
CA ASP A 82 20.14 11.88 -1.62
C ASP A 82 19.84 10.42 -2.01
N GLN A 83 18.99 9.75 -1.24
CA GLN A 83 18.51 8.39 -1.51
C GLN A 83 17.48 8.34 -2.65
N LEU A 84 16.92 9.47 -3.05
CA LEU A 84 15.90 9.57 -4.12
C LEU A 84 16.47 10.05 -5.45
N LYS A 85 17.79 10.18 -5.58
CA LYS A 85 18.41 10.54 -6.85
C LYS A 85 18.12 9.46 -7.90
N LEU A 86 17.64 9.90 -9.06
CA LEU A 86 17.38 9.02 -10.21
C LEU A 86 18.58 8.12 -10.53
N THR A 87 19.79 8.67 -10.42
CA THR A 87 21.03 7.93 -10.67
C THR A 87 21.20 6.76 -9.71
N LEU A 88 21.00 7.00 -8.42
CA LEU A 88 21.14 5.98 -7.38
C LEU A 88 20.10 4.88 -7.55
N ILE A 89 18.84 5.25 -7.79
CA ILE A 89 17.75 4.29 -7.96
C ILE A 89 17.96 3.47 -9.24
N ALA A 90 18.34 4.12 -10.34
CA ALA A 90 18.66 3.42 -11.59
C ALA A 90 19.77 2.38 -11.38
N ASP A 91 20.84 2.74 -10.68
CA ASP A 91 21.97 1.86 -10.38
C ASP A 91 21.55 0.72 -9.44
N LEU A 92 20.78 1.01 -8.39
CA LEU A 92 20.29 0.02 -7.40
C LEU A 92 19.45 -1.09 -8.04
N PHE A 93 18.60 -0.71 -9.01
CA PHE A 93 17.71 -1.65 -9.71
C PHE A 93 18.31 -2.18 -11.03
N GLY A 94 19.58 -1.85 -11.32
CA GLY A 94 20.32 -2.34 -12.49
C GLY A 94 19.67 -1.94 -13.82
N ILE A 95 19.12 -0.73 -13.92
CA ILE A 95 18.47 -0.22 -15.13
C ILE A 95 19.02 1.16 -15.52
N SER A 96 19.05 1.47 -16.81
CA SER A 96 19.54 2.78 -17.23
C SER A 96 18.61 3.91 -16.78
N LYS A 97 19.14 5.12 -16.57
CA LYS A 97 18.37 6.30 -16.15
C LYS A 97 17.22 6.63 -17.13
N THR A 98 17.51 6.52 -18.42
CA THR A 98 16.52 6.75 -19.49
C THR A 98 15.41 5.71 -19.43
N TYR A 99 15.80 4.43 -19.32
CA TYR A 99 14.83 3.34 -19.18
C TYR A 99 13.98 3.50 -17.93
N PHE A 100 14.59 3.80 -16.78
CA PHE A 100 13.87 4.05 -15.52
C PHE A 100 12.84 5.17 -15.69
N SER A 101 13.23 6.30 -16.30
CA SER A 101 12.36 7.46 -16.43
C SER A 101 11.11 7.15 -17.27
N GLU A 102 11.29 6.47 -18.40
CA GLU A 102 10.19 6.02 -19.26
C GLU A 102 9.33 4.97 -18.57
N TYR A 103 9.97 3.98 -17.96
CA TYR A 103 9.31 2.88 -17.27
C TYR A 103 8.48 3.36 -16.08
N PHE A 104 9.04 4.23 -15.24
CA PHE A 104 8.37 4.80 -14.07
C PHE A 104 7.21 5.70 -14.48
N LYS A 105 7.39 6.53 -15.51
CA LYS A 105 6.33 7.39 -16.05
C LYS A 105 5.22 6.56 -16.69
N LYS A 106 5.55 5.47 -17.38
CA LYS A 106 4.55 4.54 -17.94
C LYS A 106 3.68 3.90 -16.86
N HIS A 107 4.25 3.53 -15.72
CA HIS A 107 3.50 2.90 -14.62
C HIS A 107 2.74 3.90 -13.74
N THR A 108 3.30 5.08 -13.47
CA THR A 108 2.72 6.06 -12.52
C THR A 108 1.98 7.22 -13.18
N GLY A 109 2.22 7.46 -14.47
CA GLY A 109 1.83 8.70 -15.16
C GLY A 109 2.65 9.93 -14.77
N LEU A 110 3.64 9.80 -13.88
CA LEU A 110 4.38 10.90 -13.28
C LEU A 110 5.90 10.68 -13.39
N THR A 111 6.66 11.76 -13.33
CA THR A 111 8.11 11.69 -13.09
C THR A 111 8.39 11.29 -11.64
N LEU A 112 9.59 10.77 -11.38
CA LEU A 112 10.06 10.46 -10.03
C LEU A 112 9.97 11.66 -9.08
N ALA A 113 10.35 12.85 -9.56
CA ALA A 113 10.32 14.09 -8.78
C ALA A 113 8.89 14.52 -8.42
N GLU A 114 7.98 14.50 -9.40
CA GLU A 114 6.55 14.80 -9.16
C GLU A 114 5.92 13.81 -8.18
N ASN A 115 6.22 12.52 -8.33
CA ASN A 115 5.70 11.48 -7.44
C ASN A 115 6.21 11.68 -6.01
N THR A 116 7.51 11.90 -5.85
CA THR A 116 8.15 12.18 -4.55
C THR A 116 7.55 13.42 -3.88
N MET A 117 7.37 14.51 -4.64
CA MET A 117 6.77 15.74 -4.13
C MET A 117 5.34 15.51 -3.64
N ARG A 118 4.52 14.81 -4.44
CA ARG A 118 3.14 14.49 -4.06
C ARG A 118 3.07 13.60 -2.81
N ALA A 119 3.97 12.62 -2.70
CA ALA A 119 4.04 11.75 -1.53
C ALA A 119 4.39 12.53 -0.25
N LYS A 120 5.39 13.42 -0.32
CA LYS A 120 5.75 14.32 0.78
C LYS A 120 4.59 15.23 1.21
N LEU A 121 3.91 15.85 0.25
CA LEU A 121 2.74 16.69 0.53
C LEU A 121 1.64 15.91 1.23
N ARG A 122 1.37 14.68 0.80
CA ARG A 122 0.38 13.80 1.43
C ARG A 122 0.73 13.50 2.89
N ILE A 123 2.01 13.26 3.20
CA ILE A 123 2.46 13.03 4.58
C ILE A 123 2.23 14.28 5.44
N VAL A 124 2.58 15.46 4.93
CA VAL A 124 2.36 16.74 5.65
C VAL A 124 0.87 16.96 5.91
N GLN A 125 0.02 16.75 4.90
CA GLN A 125 -1.44 16.86 5.04
C GLN A 125 -1.99 15.89 6.08
N MET A 126 -1.53 14.63 6.07
CA MET A 126 -1.97 13.62 7.02
C MET A 126 -1.56 13.97 8.46
N ASN A 127 -0.32 14.42 8.65
CA ASN A 127 0.15 14.86 9.96
C ASN A 127 -0.61 16.09 10.47
N ALA A 128 -0.97 17.02 9.57
CA ALA A 128 -1.75 18.21 9.94
C ALA A 128 -3.17 17.85 10.42
N ILE A 129 -3.81 16.83 9.83
CA ILE A 129 -5.16 16.37 10.23
C ILE A 129 -5.17 15.67 11.60
N HIS A 130 -4.04 15.10 12.03
CA HIS A 130 -3.90 14.39 13.31
C HIS A 130 -3.28 15.22 14.44
N THR A 131 -2.99 16.51 14.20
CA THR A 131 -2.39 17.42 15.20
C THR A 131 -3.37 18.49 15.70
N ASP A 132 -4.66 18.38 15.37
CA ASP A 132 -5.79 19.09 16.00
C ASP A 132 -6.61 18.13 16.89
#